data_AF-A0A7X2PGN0-F1
#
_entry.id   AF-A0A7X2PGN0-F1
#
_cell.length_a   1.000
_cell.length_b   1.000
_cell.length_c   1.000
_cell.angle_alpha   90.00
_cell.angle_beta   90.00
_cell.angle_gamma   90.00
#
_symmetry.space_group_name_H-M   'P 1'
#
loop_
_entity.id
_entity.type
_entity.pdbx_description
1 polymer ?
#
loop_
_entity_poly.entity_id
_entity_poly.type
_entity_poly.pdbx_seq_one_letter_code
_entity_poly.pdbx_strand_id
1 'polypeptide(L)'
;MTAADEADPLAPQREAAFFYGLFLRGHTAEELRHDIDVPRNMLDKWMKARDFEPRFRESLQRVYSYRKQVLAIFDGLVMNEQNRPRLQ
;
A
#
# COMPACT_ATOMS: atom_id res chain seq x y z
N MET A 1 18.06 22.12 -6.62
CA MET A 1 17.51 21.34 -5.49
C MET A 1 16.06 21.02 -5.81
N THR A 2 15.80 19.86 -6.42
CA THR A 2 14.43 19.39 -6.66
C THR A 2 13.91 18.71 -5.40
N ALA A 3 12.63 18.93 -5.08
CA ALA A 3 11.88 18.44 -3.91
C ALA A 3 11.70 16.90 -3.84
N ALA A 4 12.73 16.15 -4.25
CA ALA A 4 12.86 14.71 -4.06
C ALA A 4 13.67 14.37 -2.79
N ASP A 5 14.19 15.40 -2.11
CA ASP A 5 14.87 15.29 -0.82
C ASP A 5 13.80 15.16 0.27
N GLU A 6 13.77 14.00 0.93
CA GLU A 6 12.86 13.62 2.02
C GLU A 6 11.44 13.18 1.62
N ALA A 7 11.32 12.15 0.76
CA ALA A 7 10.15 11.29 0.80
C ALA A 7 10.06 10.71 2.22
N ASP A 8 9.08 11.16 2.99
CA ASP A 8 8.92 10.83 4.39
C ASP A 8 9.01 9.30 4.62
N PRO A 9 10.03 8.81 5.35
CA PRO A 9 10.29 7.38 5.50
C PRO A 9 9.19 6.66 6.28
N LEU A 10 8.31 7.40 6.96
CA LEU A 10 7.15 6.90 7.70
C LEU A 10 5.84 7.00 6.91
N ALA A 11 5.86 7.48 5.66
CA ALA A 11 4.64 7.60 4.85
C ALA A 11 3.88 6.27 4.69
N PRO A 12 4.54 5.13 4.33
CA PRO A 12 3.85 3.84 4.24
C PRO A 12 3.20 3.42 5.56
N GLN A 13 3.88 3.68 6.69
CA GLN A 13 3.43 3.33 8.04
C GLN A 13 2.21 4.16 8.44
N ARG A 14 2.21 5.46 8.15
CA ARG A 14 1.06 6.32 8.44
C ARG A 14 -0.15 5.95 7.60
N GLU A 15 0.05 5.64 6.32
CA GLU A 15 -1.05 5.21 5.46
C GLU A 15 -1.60 3.85 5.92
N ALA A 16 -0.73 2.89 6.26
CA ALA A 16 -1.17 1.63 6.84
C ALA A 16 -1.91 1.82 8.17
N ALA A 17 -1.45 2.74 9.03
CA ALA A 17 -2.13 3.09 10.27
C ALA A 17 -3.52 3.72 10.03
N PHE A 18 -3.67 4.53 8.96
CA PHE A 18 -4.96 5.06 8.55
C PHE A 18 -5.95 3.94 8.18
N PHE A 19 -5.53 3.00 7.33
CA PHE A 19 -6.34 1.83 6.96
C PHE A 19 -6.62 0.91 8.15
N TYR A 20 -5.64 0.71 9.03
CA TYR A 20 -5.83 -0.03 10.27
C TYR A 20 -6.86 0.64 11.19
N GLY A 21 -6.87 1.97 11.26
CA GLY A 21 -7.92 2.72 11.95
C GLY A 21 -9.32 2.52 11.36
N LEU A 22 -9.45 2.28 10.05
CA LEU A 22 -10.73 1.90 9.42
C LEU A 22 -11.12 0.47 9.78
N PHE A 23 -10.16 -0.46 9.77
CA PHE A 23 -10.38 -1.84 10.20
C PHE A 23 -10.92 -1.91 11.64
N LEU A 24 -10.33 -1.17 12.58
CA LEU A 24 -10.80 -1.08 13.96
C LEU A 24 -12.22 -0.49 14.09
N ARG A 25 -12.69 0.26 13.10
CA ARG A 25 -14.04 0.83 13.03
C ARG A 25 -15.07 -0.10 12.36
N GLY A 26 -14.67 -1.31 11.99
CA GLY A 26 -15.57 -2.35 11.49
C GLY A 26 -15.53 -2.59 9.97
N HIS A 27 -14.64 -1.92 9.23
CA HIS A 27 -14.39 -2.29 7.84
C HIS A 27 -13.69 -3.65 7.76
N THR A 28 -14.02 -4.46 6.76
CA THR A 28 -13.39 -5.77 6.64
C THR A 28 -11.95 -5.64 6.14
N ALA A 29 -11.08 -6.56 6.56
CA ALA A 29 -9.71 -6.59 6.07
C ALA A 29 -9.66 -6.83 4.54
N GLU A 30 -10.58 -7.62 3.99
CA GLU A 30 -10.65 -7.91 2.55
C GLU A 30 -10.91 -6.64 1.72
N GLU A 31 -11.91 -5.84 2.10
CA GLU A 31 -12.24 -4.58 1.44
C GLU A 31 -11.06 -3.62 1.47
N LEU A 32 -10.43 -3.46 2.64
CA LEU A 32 -9.29 -2.55 2.79
C LEU A 32 -8.05 -3.03 2.01
N ARG A 33 -7.80 -4.34 1.92
CA ARG A 33 -6.72 -4.87 1.06
C ARG A 33 -6.96 -4.53 -0.40
N HIS A 34 -8.21 -4.62 -0.87
CA HIS A 34 -8.57 -4.23 -2.23
C HIS A 34 -8.38 -2.73 -2.48
N ASP A 35 -8.69 -1.89 -1.51
CA ASP A 35 -8.49 -0.43 -1.61
C ASP A 35 -7.00 -0.03 -1.56
N ILE A 36 -6.16 -0.80 -0.86
CA ILE A 36 -4.71 -0.56 -0.77
C ILE A 36 -3.99 -1.10 -2.01
N ASP A 37 -4.38 -2.28 -2.50
CA ASP A 37 -3.58 -3.00 -3.48
C ASP A 37 -3.64 -2.39 -4.88
N VAL A 38 -2.49 -2.42 -5.56
CA VAL A 38 -2.42 -2.24 -7.01
C VAL A 38 -2.22 -3.61 -7.65
N PRO A 39 -3.22 -4.14 -8.37
CA PRO A 39 -3.14 -5.50 -8.87
C PRO A 39 -2.07 -5.59 -9.96
N ARG A 40 -1.25 -6.65 -9.90
CA ARG A 40 -0.06 -6.84 -10.76
C ARG A 40 -0.39 -6.82 -12.25
N ASN A 41 -1.59 -7.29 -12.61
CA ASN A 41 -2.07 -7.27 -13.99
C ASN A 41 -2.22 -5.85 -14.57
N MET A 42 -2.51 -4.82 -13.75
CA MET A 42 -2.52 -3.42 -14.18
C MET A 42 -1.11 -2.94 -14.48
N LEU A 43 -0.14 -3.26 -13.59
CA LEU A 43 1.26 -2.93 -13.81
C LEU A 43 1.77 -3.56 -15.11
N ASP A 44 1.50 -4.85 -15.32
CA ASP A 44 1.93 -5.57 -16.52
C ASP A 44 1.33 -4.97 -17.81
N LYS A 45 0.06 -4.56 -17.77
CA LYS A 45 -0.60 -3.87 -18.90
C LYS A 45 0.09 -2.55 -19.23
N TRP A 46 0.38 -1.74 -18.22
CA TRP A 46 1.00 -0.42 -18.42
C TRP A 46 2.48 -0.51 -18.78
N MET A 47 3.20 -1.52 -18.29
CA MET A 47 4.59 -1.76 -18.70
C MET A 47 4.73 -2.21 -20.16
N LYS A 48 3.74 -2.92 -20.70
CA LYS A 48 3.72 -3.43 -22.08
C LYS A 48 3.21 -2.43 -23.11
N ALA A 49 2.48 -1.40 -22.67
CA ALA A 49 1.99 -0.37 -23.57
C ALA A 49 3.17 0.44 -24.15
N ARG A 50 3.20 0.50 -25.48
CA ARG A 50 4.32 1.04 -26.27
C ARG A 50 4.48 2.56 -26.11
N ASP A 51 3.41 3.22 -25.71
CA ASP A 51 3.29 4.69 -25.71
C ASP A 51 3.75 5.33 -24.38
N PHE A 52 4.14 4.53 -23.39
CA PHE A 52 4.60 5.07 -22.10
C PHE A 52 6.10 5.33 -22.07
N GLU A 53 6.46 6.59 -21.80
CA GLU A 53 7.84 7.01 -21.60
C GLU A 53 8.55 6.24 -20.46
N PRO A 54 9.88 6.03 -20.55
CA PRO A 54 10.67 5.38 -19.49
C PRO A 54 10.45 5.97 -18.09
N ARG A 55 10.33 7.31 -17.98
CA ARG A 55 10.06 8.00 -16.71
C ARG A 55 8.73 7.59 -16.09
N PHE A 56 7.70 7.37 -16.90
CA PHE A 56 6.41 6.91 -16.41
C PHE A 56 6.51 5.49 -15.84
N ARG A 57 7.30 4.61 -16.45
CA ARG A 57 7.53 3.24 -15.94
C ARG A 57 8.23 3.26 -14.58
N GLU A 58 9.22 4.14 -14.40
CA GLU A 58 9.88 4.33 -13.11
C GLU A 58 8.90 4.84 -12.04
N SER A 59 8.07 5.84 -12.36
CA SER A 59 7.04 6.34 -11.46
C SER A 59 6.03 5.25 -11.09
N LEU A 60 5.58 4.44 -12.05
CA LEU A 60 4.69 3.32 -11.80
C LEU A 60 5.30 2.26 -10.88
N GLN A 61 6.58 1.91 -11.09
CA GLN A 61 7.27 0.97 -10.20
C GLN A 61 7.37 1.50 -8.76
N ARG A 62 7.60 2.82 -8.59
CA ARG A 62 7.62 3.45 -7.26
C ARG A 62 6.24 3.38 -6.60
N VAL A 63 5.18 3.74 -7.32
CA VAL A 63 3.80 3.65 -6.80
C VAL A 63 3.43 2.22 -6.43
N TYR A 64 3.73 1.26 -7.30
CA TYR A 64 3.46 -0.16 -7.05
C TYR A 64 4.21 -0.66 -5.80
N SER A 65 5.51 -0.35 -5.70
CA SER A 65 6.33 -0.73 -4.55
C SER A 65 5.80 -0.11 -3.25
N TYR A 66 5.42 1.17 -3.30
CA TYR A 66 4.83 1.87 -2.17
C TYR A 66 3.51 1.21 -1.70
N ARG A 67 2.61 0.90 -2.63
CA ARG A 67 1.31 0.27 -2.32
C ARG A 67 1.49 -1.12 -1.70
N LYS A 68 2.45 -1.90 -2.20
CA LYS A 68 2.81 -3.20 -1.61
C LYS A 68 3.43 -3.06 -0.21
N GLN A 69 4.22 -2.02 0.05
CA GLN A 69 4.73 -1.73 1.40
C GLN A 69 3.60 -1.39 2.38
N VAL A 70 2.66 -0.51 2.00
CA VAL A 70 1.48 -0.18 2.81
C VAL A 70 0.67 -1.44 3.11
N LEU A 71 0.40 -2.26 2.09
CA LEU A 71 -0.36 -3.51 2.23
C LEU A 71 0.30 -4.48 3.22
N ALA A 72 1.61 -4.68 3.11
CA ALA A 72 2.34 -5.58 3.99
C ALA A 72 2.32 -5.11 5.46
N ILE A 73 2.45 -3.80 5.70
CA ILE A 73 2.35 -3.24 7.06
C ILE A 73 0.93 -3.42 7.61
N PHE A 74 -0.10 -3.12 6.80
CA PHE A 74 -1.49 -3.29 7.18
C PHE A 74 -1.81 -4.75 7.53
N ASP A 75 -1.38 -5.71 6.71
CA ASP A 75 -1.55 -7.14 6.97
C ASP A 75 -0.89 -7.57 8.29
N GLY A 76 0.30 -7.05 8.59
CA GLY A 76 0.96 -7.29 9.87
C GLY A 76 0.16 -6.77 11.08
N LEU A 77 -0.43 -5.56 10.96
CA LEU A 77 -1.28 -4.99 12.01
C LEU A 77 -2.55 -5.81 12.23
N VAL A 78 -3.25 -6.19 11.15
CA VAL A 78 -4.46 -7.01 11.22
C VAL A 78 -4.17 -8.38 11.82
N MET A 79 -3.08 -9.03 11.39
CA MET A 79 -2.70 -10.34 11.92
C MET A 79 -2.38 -10.28 13.42
N ASN A 80 -1.69 -9.23 13.87
CA ASN A 80 -1.42 -9.02 15.29
C ASN A 80 -2.71 -8.81 16.11
N GLU A 81 -3.66 -8.03 15.60
CA GLU A 81 -4.96 -7.80 16.28
C GLU A 81 -5.81 -9.08 16.36
N GLN A 82 -5.82 -9.88 15.28
CA GLN A 82 -6.53 -11.16 15.27
C GLN A 82 -5.94 -12.19 16.24
N ASN A 83 -4.62 -12.15 16.44
CA ASN A 83 -3.91 -13.00 17.39
C ASN A 83 -3.96 -12.48 18.83
N ARG A 84 -4.55 -11.30 19.06
CA ARG A 84 -4.62 -10.71 20.39
C ARG A 84 -5.60 -11.51 21.25
N PRO A 85 -5.17 -12.04 22.42
CA PRO A 85 -6.09 -12.72 23.32
C PRO A 85 -7.15 -11.73 23.76
N ARG A 86 -8.43 -12.05 23.52
CA ARG A 86 -9.54 -11.29 24.08
C ARG A 86 -9.52 -11.53 25.58
N LEU A 87 -9.01 -10.57 26.33
CA LEU A 87 -9.14 -10.52 27.79
C LEU A 87 -10.64 -10.52 28.09
N GLN A 88 -11.13 -11.63 28.65
CA GLN A 88 -12.48 -11.79 29.16
C GLN A 88 -12.62 -11.08 30.50
#